data_AF-A0A563W4X9-F1
#
_entry.id   AF-A0A563W4X9-F1
#
_cell.length_a   1.000
_cell.length_b   1.000
_cell.length_c   1.000
_cell.angle_alpha   90.00
_cell.angle_beta   90.00
_cell.angle_gamma   90.00
#
_symmetry.space_group_name_H-M   'P 1'
#
loop_
_entity.id
_entity.type
_entity.pdbx_description
1 polymer ?
#
loop_
_entity_poly.entity_id
_entity_poly.type
_entity_poly.pdbx_seq_one_letter_code
_entity_poly.pdbx_strand_id
1 'polypeptide(L)'
;MGIPSEIQYIIERLNIELDYIQEQTQHGLGILKPLLNRFPNNNLLVQFYGYLNNSLFVVDVYKRRIQIIIELLQQENLSSEEIQATGEELSNLQGKTIESKIGLENIIQRLEALL
;
A
#
# COMPACT_ATOMS: atom_id res chain seq x y z
N MET A 1 10.31 22.00 -16.02
CA MET A 1 10.18 20.75 -16.80
C MET A 1 9.14 19.88 -16.12
N GLY A 2 8.41 19.02 -16.84
CA GLY A 2 7.42 18.13 -16.26
C GLY A 2 8.03 16.80 -15.84
N ILE A 3 7.38 16.09 -14.91
CA ILE A 3 7.70 14.71 -14.58
C ILE A 3 7.59 13.86 -15.86
N PRO A 4 8.57 12.99 -16.19
CA PRO A 4 8.47 12.08 -17.32
C PRO A 4 7.17 11.26 -17.29
N SER A 5 6.52 11.09 -18.43
CA SER A 5 5.22 10.42 -18.55
C SER A 5 5.17 9.02 -17.95
N GLU A 6 6.26 8.27 -18.09
CA GLU A 6 6.43 6.91 -17.60
C GLU A 6 6.46 6.88 -16.07
N ILE A 7 7.16 7.84 -15.45
CA ILE A 7 7.22 8.00 -14.00
C ILE A 7 5.86 8.45 -13.46
N GLN A 8 5.22 9.40 -14.14
CA GLN A 8 3.88 9.88 -13.82
C GLN A 8 2.87 8.72 -13.81
N TYR A 9 2.92 7.84 -14.82
CA TYR A 9 2.08 6.66 -14.88
C TYR A 9 2.29 5.70 -13.71
N ILE A 10 3.54 5.44 -13.31
CA ILE A 10 3.84 4.58 -12.16
C ILE A 10 3.29 5.17 -10.86
N ILE A 11 3.45 6.49 -10.66
CA ILE A 11 2.93 7.22 -9.50
C ILE A 11 1.40 7.12 -9.41
N GLU A 12 0.71 7.35 -10.52
CA GLU A 12 -0.76 7.26 -10.57
C GLU A 12 -1.25 5.86 -10.25
N ARG A 13 -0.62 4.83 -10.85
CA ARG A 13 -0.92 3.43 -10.56
C ARG A 13 -0.69 3.10 -9.08
N LEU A 14 0.43 3.53 -8.51
CA LEU A 14 0.74 3.32 -7.10
C LEU A 14 -0.33 3.93 -6.18
N ASN A 15 -0.74 5.17 -6.43
CA ASN A 15 -1.76 5.83 -5.62
C ASN A 15 -3.10 5.08 -5.67
N ILE A 16 -3.53 4.64 -6.85
CA ILE A 16 -4.76 3.84 -7.00
C ILE A 16 -4.68 2.55 -6.19
N GLU A 17 -3.57 1.82 -6.27
CA GLU A 17 -3.41 0.55 -5.56
C GLU A 17 -3.31 0.77 -4.04
N LEU A 18 -2.66 1.84 -3.58
CA LEU A 18 -2.59 2.20 -2.17
C LEU A 18 -3.94 2.61 -1.58
N ASP A 19 -4.75 3.35 -2.34
CA ASP A 19 -6.12 3.70 -1.97
C ASP A 19 -6.99 2.43 -1.86
N TYR A 20 -6.86 1.51 -2.82
CA TYR A 20 -7.53 0.22 -2.76
C TYR A 20 -7.12 -0.59 -1.52
N ILE A 21 -5.81 -0.72 -1.25
CA ILE A 21 -5.31 -1.41 -0.05
C ILE A 21 -5.90 -0.77 1.21
N GLN A 22 -5.93 0.56 1.29
CA GLN A 22 -6.48 1.27 2.44
C GLN A 22 -7.96 0.94 2.66
N GLU A 23 -8.78 1.03 1.60
CA GLU A 23 -10.21 0.74 1.66
C GLU A 23 -10.47 -0.72 2.08
N GLN A 24 -9.81 -1.66 1.40
CA GLN A 24 -9.93 -3.09 1.68
C GLN A 24 -9.46 -3.44 3.10
N THR A 25 -8.40 -2.80 3.59
CA THR A 25 -7.93 -2.99 4.96
C THR A 25 -8.97 -2.50 5.98
N GLN A 26 -9.60 -1.36 5.73
CA GLN A 26 -10.66 -0.83 6.60
C GLN A 26 -11.89 -1.76 6.61
N HIS A 27 -12.28 -2.28 5.44
CA HIS A 27 -13.34 -3.30 5.31
C HIS A 27 -13.01 -4.56 6.12
N GLY A 28 -11.81 -5.12 5.92
CA GLY A 28 -11.35 -6.29 6.66
C GLY A 28 -11.34 -6.07 8.18
N LEU A 29 -10.92 -4.90 8.66
CA LEU A 29 -11.00 -4.54 10.08
C LEU A 29 -12.45 -4.45 10.58
N GLY A 30 -13.37 -4.00 9.74
CA GLY A 30 -14.81 -3.97 10.03
C GLY A 30 -15.37 -5.36 10.30
N ILE A 31 -14.97 -6.36 9.51
CA ILE A 31 -15.34 -7.78 9.70
C ILE A 31 -14.63 -8.40 10.90
N LEU A 32 -13.32 -8.14 11.04
CA LEU A 32 -12.47 -8.80 12.01
C LEU A 32 -12.76 -8.40 13.46
N LYS A 33 -13.05 -7.12 13.73
CA LYS A 33 -13.27 -6.61 15.10
C LYS A 33 -14.40 -7.35 15.83
N PRO A 34 -15.60 -7.55 15.24
CA PRO A 34 -16.64 -8.39 15.85
C PRO A 34 -16.21 -9.82 16.13
N LEU A 35 -15.45 -10.45 15.20
CA LEU A 35 -14.96 -11.82 15.37
C LEU A 35 -13.96 -11.92 16.53
N LEU A 36 -13.03 -10.98 16.65
CA LEU A 36 -12.09 -10.90 17.77
C LEU A 36 -12.79 -10.69 19.11
N ASN A 37 -13.83 -9.85 19.15
CA ASN A 37 -14.60 -9.66 20.38
C ASN A 37 -15.28 -10.95 20.85
N ARG A 38 -15.68 -11.83 19.93
CA ARG A 38 -16.26 -13.15 20.23
C ARG A 38 -15.19 -14.21 20.55
N PHE A 39 -14.05 -14.15 19.88
CA PHE A 39 -12.97 -15.13 19.98
C PHE A 39 -11.61 -14.45 20.25
N PRO A 40 -11.43 -13.81 21.41
CA PRO A 40 -10.27 -12.94 21.67
C PRO A 40 -8.93 -13.67 21.69
N ASN A 41 -8.94 -14.97 22.00
CA ASN A 41 -7.74 -15.81 22.06
C ASN A 41 -7.48 -16.58 20.76
N ASN A 42 -8.20 -16.29 19.68
CA ASN A 42 -7.95 -16.93 18.40
C ASN A 42 -6.69 -16.34 17.76
N ASN A 43 -5.61 -17.13 17.77
CA ASN A 43 -4.30 -16.72 17.24
C ASN A 43 -4.35 -16.24 15.79
N LEU A 44 -5.21 -16.83 14.95
CA LEU A 44 -5.33 -16.44 13.55
C LEU A 44 -5.96 -15.05 13.42
N LEU A 45 -7.04 -14.78 14.15
CA LEU A 45 -7.69 -13.47 14.15
C LEU A 45 -6.76 -12.37 14.69
N VAL A 46 -5.96 -12.68 15.72
CA VAL A 46 -4.95 -11.74 16.25
C VAL A 46 -3.86 -11.45 15.21
N GLN A 47 -3.38 -12.47 14.50
CA GLN A 47 -2.41 -12.28 13.41
C GLN A 47 -2.99 -11.44 12.27
N PHE A 48 -4.24 -11.69 11.86
CA PHE A 48 -4.92 -10.88 10.85
C PHE A 48 -5.08 -9.43 11.31
N TYR A 49 -5.36 -9.20 12.59
CA TYR A 49 -5.44 -7.85 13.13
C TYR A 49 -4.10 -7.12 13.03
N GLY A 50 -3.01 -7.79 13.41
CA GLY A 50 -1.66 -7.25 13.26
C GLY A 50 -1.33 -6.92 11.81
N TYR A 51 -1.63 -7.85 10.88
CA TYR A 51 -1.41 -7.64 9.45
C TYR A 51 -2.17 -6.42 8.93
N LEU A 52 -3.50 -6.34 9.17
CA LEU A 52 -4.33 -5.24 8.69
C LEU A 52 -3.89 -3.89 9.25
N ASN A 53 -3.52 -3.80 10.53
CA ASN A 53 -3.01 -2.54 11.07
C ASN A 53 -1.66 -2.15 10.45
N ASN A 54 -0.78 -3.13 10.21
CA ASN A 54 0.48 -2.87 9.52
C ASN A 54 0.25 -2.43 8.07
N SER A 55 -0.74 -2.99 7.37
CA SER A 55 -1.11 -2.55 6.01
C SER A 55 -1.52 -1.08 5.97
N LEU A 56 -2.31 -0.59 6.93
CA LEU A 56 -2.63 0.85 7.02
C LEU A 56 -1.37 1.70 7.21
N PHE A 57 -0.49 1.31 8.13
CA PHE A 57 0.77 2.01 8.36
C PHE A 57 1.65 2.06 7.10
N VAL A 58 1.76 0.93 6.39
CA VAL A 58 2.54 0.84 5.15
C VAL A 58 1.97 1.77 4.09
N VAL A 59 0.63 1.86 3.94
CA VAL A 59 0.01 2.80 3.01
C VAL A 59 0.43 4.24 3.30
N ASP A 60 0.36 4.67 4.55
CA ASP A 60 0.75 6.04 4.94
C ASP A 60 2.23 6.32 4.64
N VAL A 61 3.10 5.35 4.94
CA VAL A 61 4.54 5.46 4.65
C VAL A 61 4.77 5.57 3.14
N TYR A 62 4.08 4.76 2.32
CA TYR A 62 4.30 4.73 0.88
C TYR A 62 3.74 5.98 0.21
N LYS A 63 2.56 6.46 0.62
CA LYS A 63 2.01 7.75 0.15
C LYS A 63 2.97 8.91 0.45
N ARG A 64 3.53 8.95 1.66
CA ARG A 64 4.55 9.96 2.02
C ARG A 64 5.81 9.83 1.16
N ARG A 65 6.24 8.60 0.89
CA ARG A 65 7.43 8.37 0.05
C ARG A 65 7.22 8.82 -1.39
N ILE A 66 6.06 8.54 -1.97
CA ILE A 66 5.65 9.01 -3.29
C ILE A 66 5.64 10.55 -3.33
N GLN A 67 5.13 11.21 -2.29
CA GLN A 67 5.11 12.67 -2.21
C GLN A 67 6.53 13.27 -2.20
N ILE A 68 7.45 12.69 -1.42
CA ILE A 68 8.86 13.10 -1.41
C ILE A 68 9.50 12.92 -2.80
N ILE A 69 9.18 11.83 -3.48
CA ILE A 69 9.65 11.55 -4.85
C ILE A 69 9.10 12.60 -5.84
N ILE A 70 7.82 12.95 -5.75
CA ILE A 70 7.21 13.99 -6.60
C ILE A 70 7.92 15.33 -6.36
N GLU A 71 8.16 15.70 -5.11
CA GLU A 71 8.86 16.94 -4.74
C GLU A 71 10.30 16.96 -5.27
N LEU A 72 11.00 15.82 -5.22
CA LEU A 72 12.32 15.68 -5.84
C LEU A 72 12.24 15.90 -7.35
N LEU A 73 11.31 15.24 -8.04
CA LEU A 73 11.15 15.31 -9.50
C LEU A 73 10.73 16.70 -10.02
N GLN A 74 10.22 17.56 -9.15
CA GLN A 74 9.88 18.95 -9.47
C GLN A 74 11.08 19.91 -9.39
N GLN A 75 12.22 19.47 -8.85
CA GLN A 75 13.42 20.29 -8.76
C GLN A 75 13.98 20.62 -10.15
N GLU A 76 14.52 21.82 -10.31
CA GLU A 76 15.23 22.21 -11.52
C GLU A 76 16.60 21.56 -11.56
N ASN A 77 17.05 21.18 -12.77
CA ASN A 77 18.39 20.62 -13.04
C ASN A 77 18.68 19.22 -12.47
N LEU A 78 17.66 18.36 -12.34
CA LEU A 78 17.89 16.93 -12.09
C LEU A 78 18.74 16.31 -13.20
N SER A 79 19.74 15.55 -12.79
CA SER A 79 20.50 14.70 -13.70
C SER A 79 19.66 13.52 -14.18
N SER A 80 20.00 12.98 -15.35
CA SER A 80 19.36 11.76 -15.86
C SER A 80 19.53 10.57 -14.91
N GLU A 81 20.63 10.51 -14.15
CA GLU A 81 20.90 9.48 -13.14
C GLU A 81 19.92 9.56 -11.97
N GLU A 82 19.62 10.76 -11.48
CA GLU A 82 18.64 10.97 -10.41
C GLU A 82 17.21 10.62 -10.86
N ILE A 83 16.86 10.97 -12.11
CA ILE A 83 15.57 10.61 -12.70
C ILE A 83 15.44 9.09 -12.80
N GLN A 84 16.49 8.41 -13.28
CA GLN A 84 16.50 6.95 -13.39
C GLN A 84 16.38 6.28 -12.02
N ALA A 85 17.20 6.69 -11.05
CA ALA A 85 17.18 6.13 -9.69
C ALA A 85 15.79 6.27 -9.03
N THR A 86 15.13 7.39 -9.27
CA THR A 86 13.76 7.64 -8.79
C THR A 86 12.75 6.70 -9.46
N GLY A 87 12.87 6.47 -10.77
CA GLY A 87 12.04 5.51 -11.49
C GLY A 87 12.21 4.06 -11.01
N GLU A 88 13.45 3.65 -10.72
CA GLU A 88 13.75 2.34 -10.13
C GLU A 88 13.14 2.19 -8.73
N GLU A 89 13.23 3.24 -7.91
CA GLU A 89 12.62 3.25 -6.58
C GLU A 89 11.09 3.10 -6.65
N LEU A 90 10.42 3.88 -7.51
CA LEU A 90 8.98 3.77 -7.72
C LEU A 90 8.57 2.38 -8.22
N SER A 91 9.35 1.79 -9.12
CA SER A 91 9.10 0.42 -9.60
C SER A 91 9.21 -0.61 -8.46
N ASN A 92 10.19 -0.46 -7.57
CA ASN A 92 10.34 -1.31 -6.40
C ASN A 92 9.17 -1.14 -5.41
N LEU A 93 8.71 0.09 -5.18
CA LEU A 93 7.51 0.36 -4.38
C LEU A 93 6.27 -0.28 -5.00
N GLN A 94 6.16 -0.25 -6.33
CA GLN A 94 5.04 -0.86 -7.06
C GLN A 94 4.99 -2.37 -6.84
N GLY A 95 6.13 -3.07 -6.96
CA GLY A 95 6.22 -4.51 -6.68
C GLY A 95 5.73 -4.86 -5.27
N LYS A 96 6.25 -4.16 -4.25
CA LYS A 96 5.86 -4.36 -2.84
C LYS A 96 4.37 -4.08 -2.58
N THR A 97 3.82 -3.08 -3.26
CA THR A 97 2.41 -2.72 -3.17
C THR A 97 1.53 -3.84 -3.72
N ILE A 98 1.89 -4.41 -4.87
CA ILE A 98 1.18 -5.55 -5.47
C ILE A 98 1.23 -6.78 -4.56
N GLU A 99 2.40 -7.11 -3.99
CA GLU A 99 2.53 -8.23 -3.05
C GLU A 99 1.64 -8.05 -1.81
N SER A 100 1.62 -6.83 -1.26
CA SER A 100 0.77 -6.48 -0.11
C SER A 100 -0.72 -6.59 -0.44
N LYS A 101 -1.12 -6.16 -1.64
CA LYS A 101 -2.50 -6.30 -2.13
C LYS A 101 -2.92 -7.77 -2.20
N ILE A 102 -2.10 -8.64 -2.79
CA ILE A 102 -2.40 -10.07 -2.89
C ILE A 102 -2.55 -10.69 -1.48
N GLY A 103 -1.65 -10.37 -0.55
CA GLY A 103 -1.74 -10.83 0.84
C GLY A 103 -3.03 -10.38 1.53
N LEU A 104 -3.40 -9.10 1.35
CA LEU A 104 -4.61 -8.51 1.90
C LEU A 104 -5.88 -9.18 1.36
N GLU A 105 -5.99 -9.33 0.03
CA GLU A 105 -7.15 -9.96 -0.61
C GLU A 105 -7.38 -11.38 -0.09
N ASN A 106 -6.30 -12.16 0.09
CA ASN A 106 -6.39 -13.51 0.66
C ASN A 106 -6.90 -13.50 2.11
N ILE A 107 -6.53 -12.50 2.93
CA ILE A 107 -7.02 -12.37 4.30
C ILE A 107 -8.50 -11.98 4.31
N ILE A 108 -8.90 -11.01 3.48
CA ILE A 108 -10.28 -10.55 3.39
C ILE A 108 -11.20 -11.69 2.96
N GLN A 109 -10.84 -12.43 1.91
CA GLN A 109 -11.62 -13.59 1.45
C GLN A 109 -11.83 -14.63 2.57
N ARG A 110 -10.80 -14.88 3.39
CA ARG A 110 -10.90 -15.79 4.54
C ARG A 110 -11.81 -15.24 5.63
N LEU A 111 -11.78 -13.93 5.88
CA LEU A 111 -12.66 -13.28 6.86
C LEU A 111 -14.12 -13.28 6.40
N GLU A 112 -14.37 -12.99 5.13
CA GLU A 112 -15.71 -13.02 4.55
C GLU A 112 -16.33 -14.41 4.56
N ALA A 113 -15.51 -15.46 4.39
CA ALA A 113 -15.97 -16.85 4.51
C ALA A 113 -16.39 -17.27 5.95
N LEU A 114 -16.15 -16.43 6.96
CA LEU A 114 -16.54 -16.67 8.35
C LEU A 114 -17.85 -15.95 8.75
N LEU A 115 -18.44 -15.17 7.84
CA LEU A 115 -19.73 -14.51 8.00
C LEU A 115 -20.88 -15.46 7.67
#